data_AF-A0A543Q608-F1
#
_entry.id   AF-A0A543Q608-F1
#
_cell.length_a   1.000
_cell.length_b   1.000
_cell.length_c   1.000
_cell.angle_alpha   90.00
_cell.angle_beta   90.00
_cell.angle_gamma   90.00
#
_symmetry.space_group_name_H-M   'P 1'
#
loop_
_entity.id
_entity.type
_entity.pdbx_description
1 polymer ?
#
loop_
_entity_poly.entity_id
_entity_poly.type
_entity_poly.pdbx_seq_one_letter_code
_entity_poly.pdbx_strand_id
1 'polypeptide(L)'
;MGQIVALKQSVESLTDRVLRKTEEYPKVGVDLWICNNGTAHVIPAIPKLRFHKKPPTTGCEFIGHYQHPCSWHNVIDDIEWVLHKPRSSHAYSPRCTGC
;
A
#
# COMPACT_ATOMS: atom_id res chain seq x y z
N MET A 1 23.60 -2.34 -5.35
CA MET A 1 22.59 -2.91 -6.29
C MET A 1 21.28 -3.02 -5.54
N GLY A 2 20.33 -2.10 -5.77
CA GLY A 2 19.00 -2.17 -5.14
C GLY A 2 18.18 -3.29 -5.77
N GLN A 3 17.50 -4.11 -4.97
CA GLN A 3 16.50 -5.04 -5.51
C GLN A 3 15.32 -4.21 -6.00
N ILE A 4 15.10 -4.22 -7.30
CA ILE A 4 13.87 -3.70 -7.91
C ILE A 4 12.79 -4.72 -7.57
N VAL A 5 11.79 -4.33 -6.78
CA VAL A 5 10.60 -5.16 -6.59
C VAL A 5 9.77 -5.03 -7.85
N ALA A 6 9.69 -6.09 -8.65
CA ALA A 6 8.77 -6.12 -9.80
C ALA A 6 7.38 -6.57 -9.31
N LEU A 7 6.38 -5.68 -9.36
CA LEU A 7 5.01 -6.06 -9.02
C LEU A 7 4.47 -7.10 -10.00
N LYS A 8 3.64 -8.03 -9.50
CA LYS A 8 2.91 -9.01 -10.32
C LYS A 8 1.73 -8.40 -11.11
N GLN A 9 1.42 -7.14 -10.86
CA GLN A 9 0.32 -6.39 -11.48
C GLN A 9 0.79 -4.97 -11.77
N SER A 10 0.12 -4.24 -12.67
CA SER A 10 0.46 -2.85 -12.94
C SER A 10 0.18 -1.94 -11.73
N VAL A 11 0.92 -0.83 -11.65
CA VAL A 11 0.72 0.21 -10.62
C VAL A 11 -0.70 0.78 -10.69
N GLU A 12 -1.23 1.00 -11.89
CA GLU A 12 -2.60 1.46 -12.13
C GLU A 12 -3.64 0.46 -11.60
N SER A 13 -3.48 -0.84 -11.93
CA SER A 13 -4.39 -1.88 -11.46
C SER A 13 -4.38 -2.02 -9.93
N LEU A 14 -3.21 -1.86 -9.31
CA LEU A 14 -3.10 -1.82 -7.85
C LEU A 14 -3.80 -0.58 -7.28
N THR A 15 -3.62 0.58 -7.90
CA THR A 15 -4.21 1.85 -7.50
C THR A 15 -5.73 1.80 -7.55
N ASP A 16 -6.31 1.33 -8.66
CA ASP A 16 -7.76 1.12 -8.79
C ASP A 16 -8.31 0.20 -7.70
N ARG A 17 -7.56 -0.86 -7.37
CA ARG A 17 -7.95 -1.79 -6.31
C ARG A 17 -7.93 -1.13 -4.94
N VAL A 18 -6.96 -0.26 -4.66
CA VAL A 18 -6.91 0.53 -3.41
C VAL A 18 -8.11 1.46 -3.36
N LEU A 19 -8.34 2.26 -4.39
CA LEU A 19 -9.44 3.24 -4.44
C LEU A 19 -10.79 2.56 -4.27
N ARG A 20 -11.09 1.51 -5.05
CA ARG A 20 -12.33 0.74 -4.90
C ARG A 20 -12.53 0.22 -3.48
N LYS A 21 -11.47 -0.30 -2.85
CA LYS A 21 -11.55 -0.78 -1.46
C LYS A 21 -11.72 0.37 -0.46
N THR A 22 -11.18 1.57 -0.71
CA THR A 22 -11.47 2.73 0.15
C THR A 22 -12.94 3.16 0.08
N GLU A 23 -13.59 3.02 -1.08
CA GLU A 23 -15.02 3.27 -1.24
C GLU A 23 -15.88 2.19 -0.57
N GLU A 24 -15.43 0.92 -0.56
CA GLU A 24 -16.07 -0.16 0.20
C GLU A 24 -15.96 0.05 1.72
N TYR A 25 -14.88 0.70 2.18
CA TYR A 25 -14.55 0.89 3.60
C TYR A 25 -14.28 2.37 3.95
N PRO A 26 -15.22 3.31 3.68
CA PRO A 26 -14.94 4.74 3.72
C PRO A 26 -14.65 5.28 5.13
N LYS A 27 -15.14 4.60 6.17
CA LYS A 27 -14.95 4.99 7.58
C LYS A 27 -13.63 4.56 8.18
N VAL A 28 -13.03 3.50 7.65
CA VAL A 28 -11.88 2.83 8.25
C VAL A 28 -10.69 2.77 7.32
N GLY A 29 -10.87 3.02 6.02
CA GLY A 29 -9.82 2.96 5.02
C GLY A 29 -9.22 1.56 4.84
N VAL A 30 -8.09 1.53 4.16
CA VAL A 30 -7.37 0.32 3.77
C VAL A 30 -5.87 0.51 3.96
N ASP A 31 -5.20 -0.53 4.38
CA ASP A 31 -3.76 -0.62 4.42
C ASP A 31 -3.24 -1.27 3.14
N LEU A 32 -2.24 -0.65 2.52
CA LEU A 32 -1.49 -1.24 1.42
C LEU A 32 -0.17 -1.82 1.93
N TRP A 33 0.12 -3.04 1.48
CA TRP A 33 1.38 -3.71 1.71
C TRP A 33 1.93 -4.25 0.41
N ILE A 34 3.25 -4.13 0.19
CA ILE A 34 3.94 -4.71 -0.97
C ILE A 34 5.02 -5.67 -0.48
N CYS A 35 5.04 -6.86 -1.03
CA CYS A 35 5.97 -7.92 -0.69
C CYS A 35 7.13 -8.00 -1.68
N ASN A 36 8.29 -8.47 -1.21
CA ASN A 36 9.51 -8.61 -2.00
C ASN A 36 9.34 -9.54 -3.22
N ASN A 37 8.33 -10.42 -3.19
CA ASN A 37 7.97 -11.30 -4.29
C ASN A 37 7.05 -10.63 -5.34
N GLY A 38 6.80 -9.32 -5.23
CA GLY A 38 5.96 -8.55 -6.14
C GLY A 38 4.45 -8.63 -5.85
N THR A 39 4.02 -9.35 -4.80
CA THR A 39 2.62 -9.41 -4.40
C THR A 39 2.25 -8.17 -3.59
N ALA A 40 1.07 -7.60 -3.83
CA ALA A 40 0.53 -6.49 -3.05
C ALA A 40 -0.78 -6.90 -2.34
N HIS A 41 -0.94 -6.48 -1.10
CA HIS A 41 -2.12 -6.72 -0.27
C HIS A 41 -2.83 -5.41 0.06
N VAL A 42 -4.13 -5.36 -0.19
CA VAL A 42 -5.01 -4.24 0.18
C VAL A 42 -6.00 -4.77 1.20
N ILE A 43 -5.86 -4.35 2.45
CA ILE A 43 -6.59 -4.92 3.59
C ILE A 43 -7.35 -3.79 4.30
N PRO A 44 -8.65 -3.93 4.60
CA PRO A 44 -9.38 -2.91 5.37
C PRO A 44 -8.71 -2.70 6.73
N ALA A 45 -8.54 -1.45 7.16
CA ALA A 45 -7.86 -1.16 8.45
C ALA A 45 -8.78 -1.35 9.67
N ILE A 46 -9.67 -2.34 9.59
CA ILE A 46 -10.49 -2.79 10.71
C ILE A 46 -9.56 -3.53 11.68
N PRO A 47 -9.47 -3.13 12.97
CA PRO A 47 -8.54 -3.73 13.93
C PRO A 47 -8.58 -5.27 13.93
N LYS A 48 -9.79 -5.85 13.94
CA LYS A 48 -9.98 -7.32 13.89
C LYS A 48 -9.40 -7.96 12.62
N LEU A 49 -9.57 -7.35 11.44
CA LEU A 49 -9.00 -7.87 10.19
C LEU A 49 -7.49 -7.63 10.11
N ARG A 50 -6.99 -6.55 10.72
CA ARG A 50 -5.57 -6.23 10.81
C ARG A 50 -4.77 -7.30 11.55
N PHE A 51 -5.36 -8.03 12.49
CA PHE A 51 -4.66 -9.11 13.19
C PHE A 51 -4.76 -10.46 12.48
N HIS A 52 -5.87 -10.74 11.78
CA HIS A 52 -6.10 -12.04 11.13
C HIS A 52 -5.68 -12.12 9.66
N LYS A 53 -5.62 -10.98 8.95
CA LYS A 53 -5.30 -10.91 7.52
C LYS A 53 -4.02 -10.12 7.24
N LYS A 54 -3.26 -9.76 8.27
CA LYS A 54 -1.96 -9.10 8.08
C LYS A 54 -1.09 -9.99 7.18
N PRO A 55 -0.42 -9.41 6.16
CA PRO A 55 0.59 -10.15 5.43
C PRO A 55 1.66 -10.62 6.43
N PRO A 56 2.37 -11.72 6.14
CA PRO A 56 3.55 -12.08 6.91
C PRO A 56 4.47 -10.85 6.97
N THR A 57 4.78 -10.37 8.18
CA THR A 57 5.65 -9.20 8.39
C THR A 57 7.06 -9.45 7.86
N THR A 58 7.43 -10.72 7.67
CA THR A 58 8.67 -11.12 7.01
C THR A 58 8.49 -11.07 5.50
N GLY A 59 9.10 -10.07 4.85
CA GLY A 59 9.14 -9.96 3.40
C GLY A 59 8.01 -9.12 2.77
N CYS A 60 7.18 -8.47 3.58
CA CYS A 60 6.19 -7.50 3.13
C CYS A 60 6.36 -6.17 3.87
N GLU A 61 6.30 -5.08 3.12
CA GLU A 61 6.45 -3.73 3.62
C GLU A 61 5.11 -3.00 3.65
N PHE A 62 4.84 -2.28 4.73
CA PHE A 62 3.70 -1.37 4.83
C PHE A 62 3.98 -0.10 4.04
N ILE A 63 3.10 0.22 3.11
CA ILE A 63 3.25 1.39 2.22
C ILE A 63 2.52 2.60 2.81
N GLY A 64 1.25 2.40 3.16
CA GLY A 64 0.39 3.50 3.57
C GLY A 64 -1.00 3.06 3.96
N HIS A 65 -1.72 3.99 4.60
CA HIS A 65 -3.11 3.85 5.00
C HIS A 65 -3.96 4.84 4.20
N TYR A 66 -4.89 4.34 3.39
CA TYR A 66 -5.70 5.16 2.48
C TYR A 66 -7.16 5.14 2.93
N GLN A 67 -7.78 6.30 3.00
CA GLN A 67 -9.19 6.46 3.39
C GLN A 67 -9.89 7.39 2.39
N HIS A 68 -11.19 7.19 2.21
CA HIS A 68 -11.98 8.00 1.29
C HIS A 68 -12.32 9.37 1.91
N PRO A 69 -12.18 10.49 1.15
CA PRO A 69 -11.78 10.55 -0.25
C PRO A 69 -10.26 10.43 -0.43
N CYS A 70 -9.81 9.46 -1.22
CA CYS A 70 -8.40 9.24 -1.53
C CYS A 70 -8.09 9.69 -2.97
N SER A 71 -7.02 10.47 -3.16
CA SER A 71 -6.54 10.84 -4.48
C SER A 71 -5.71 9.70 -5.10
N TRP A 72 -6.01 9.35 -6.35
CA TRP A 72 -5.28 8.33 -7.11
C TRP A 72 -3.78 8.66 -7.23
N HIS A 73 -3.43 9.94 -7.40
CA HIS A 73 -2.03 10.40 -7.50
C HIS A 73 -1.21 10.06 -6.24
N ASN A 74 -1.81 10.17 -5.05
CA ASN A 74 -1.09 9.88 -3.81
C ASN A 74 -0.77 8.38 -3.68
N VAL A 75 -1.66 7.52 -4.16
CA VAL A 75 -1.46 6.07 -4.13
C VAL A 75 -0.36 5.67 -5.12
N ILE A 76 -0.35 6.25 -6.32
CA ILE A 76 0.70 6.00 -7.31
C ILE A 76 2.06 6.45 -6.79
N ASP A 77 2.16 7.70 -6.31
CA ASP A 77 3.41 8.24 -5.75
C ASP A 77 3.97 7.32 -4.65
N ASP A 78 3.11 6.85 -3.74
CA ASP A 78 3.51 5.95 -2.66
C ASP A 78 3.99 4.58 -3.19
N ILE A 79 3.30 4.02 -4.20
CA ILE A 79 3.69 2.74 -4.83
C ILE A 79 5.02 2.90 -5.56
N GLU A 80 5.13 3.88 -6.45
CA GLU A 80 6.34 4.14 -7.24
C GLU A 80 7.53 4.43 -6.33
N TRP A 81 7.32 5.19 -5.25
CA TRP A 81 8.36 5.40 -4.24
C TRP A 81 8.88 4.08 -3.69
N VAL A 82 8.01 3.12 -3.35
CA VAL A 82 8.46 1.81 -2.84
C VAL A 82 9.13 0.94 -3.91
N LEU A 83 8.69 1.01 -5.16
CA LEU A 83 9.33 0.27 -6.26
C LEU A 83 10.72 0.81 -6.60
N HIS A 84 10.93 2.12 -6.43
CA HIS A 84 12.15 2.81 -6.83
C HIS A 84 13.09 3.20 -5.67
N LYS A 85 12.67 3.04 -4.41
CA LYS A 85 13.49 3.49 -3.28
C LYS A 85 14.82 2.71 -3.19
N PRO A 86 15.95 3.41 -3.05
CA PRO A 86 17.18 2.78 -2.58
C PRO A 86 17.02 2.42 -1.10
N ARG A 87 17.53 1.23 -0.73
CA ARG A 87 17.35 0.51 0.56
C ARG A 87 17.67 1.34 1.84
N SER A 88 18.21 2.54 1.72
CA SER A 88 18.67 3.41 2.82
C SER A 88 17.82 4.67 3.02
N SER A 89 16.72 4.87 2.29
CA SER A 89 15.82 6.01 2.50
C SER A 89 14.79 5.68 3.59
N HIS A 90 15.14 6.01 4.84
CA HIS A 90 14.34 5.75 6.04
C HIS A 90 13.20 6.75 6.30
N ALA A 91 12.91 7.67 5.38
CA ALA A 91 11.89 8.68 5.59
C ALA A 91 11.03 8.86 4.33
N TYR A 92 10.02 8.01 4.22
CA TYR A 92 8.84 8.33 3.43
C TYR A 92 7.64 8.29 4.35
N SER A 93 7.06 9.47 4.57
CA SER A 93 5.76 9.58 5.20
C SER A 93 4.74 9.47 4.08
N PRO A 94 3.93 8.39 4.03
CA PRO A 94 2.87 8.26 3.04
C PRO A 94 1.97 9.51 3.12
N ARG A 95 1.78 10.16 1.97
CA ARG A 95 1.09 11.46 1.89
C ARG A 95 -0.39 11.35 2.21
N CYS A 96 -0.95 10.14 2.09
CA CYS A 96 -2.23 9.78 2.67
C CYS A 96 -2.01 9.21 4.08
N THR A 97 -2.01 10.07 5.09
CA THR A 97 -2.25 9.67 6.47
C THR A 97 -3.51 10.41 6.96
N GLY A 98 -4.67 9.79 6.74
CA GLY A 98 -5.97 10.29 7.21
C GLY A 98 -6.64 11.34 6.32
N CYS A 99 -7.24 10.89 5.22
CA CYS A 99 -8.35 11.61 4.58
C CYS A 99 -9.67 11.20 5.22
#